data_AF-A0A8T7CIV2-F1
#
_entry.id   AF-A0A8T7CIV2-F1
#
_cell.length_a   1.000
_cell.length_b   1.000
_cell.length_c   1.000
_cell.angle_alpha   90.00
_cell.angle_beta   90.00
_cell.angle_gamma   90.00
#
_symmetry.space_group_name_H-M   'P 1'
#
loop_
_entity.id
_entity.type
_entity.pdbx_description
1 polymer ?
#
loop_
_entity_poly.entity_id
_entity_poly.type
_entity_poly.pdbx_seq_one_letter_code
_entity_poly.pdbx_strand_id
1 'polypeptide(L)'
;SIAPHQHMQIARARAIETGRYLLRATNTGVSAVIAPDGRIEQTIPQFETQVLTAAVRPHTGATPYVVVGDTAIVLLASLAFVLALARKR
;
A
#
# COMPACT_ATOMS: atom_id res chain seq x y z
N SER A 1 -19.73 2.93 -8.25
CA SER A 1 -19.15 2.50 -6.96
C SER A 1 -17.76 3.13 -6.82
N ILE A 2 -17.39 3.62 -5.64
CA ILE A 2 -16.05 4.21 -5.38
C ILE A 2 -14.99 3.17 -4.95
N ALA A 3 -15.41 1.91 -4.74
CA ALA A 3 -14.54 0.85 -4.22
C ALA A 3 -13.24 0.63 -5.02
N PRO A 4 -13.22 0.66 -6.37
CA PRO A 4 -11.97 0.52 -7.13
C PRO A 4 -10.93 1.58 -6.77
N HIS A 5 -11.37 2.81 -6.50
CA HIS A 5 -10.49 3.91 -6.11
C HIS A 5 -9.99 3.75 -4.67
N GLN A 6 -10.82 3.26 -3.75
CA GLN A 6 -10.39 2.92 -2.39
C GLN A 6 -9.36 1.78 -2.40
N HIS A 7 -9.61 0.73 -3.18
CA HIS A 7 -8.65 -0.36 -3.34
C HIS A 7 -7.36 0.10 -4.00
N MET A 8 -7.41 1.08 -4.91
CA MET A 8 -6.22 1.71 -5.47
C MET A 8 -5.42 2.47 -4.41
N GLN A 9 -6.09 3.24 -3.53
CA GLN A 9 -5.41 3.91 -2.41
C GLN A 9 -4.71 2.92 -1.48
N ILE A 10 -5.37 1.80 -1.15
CA ILE A 10 -4.76 0.73 -0.35
C ILE A 10 -3.53 0.13 -1.06
N ALA A 11 -3.63 -0.13 -2.37
CA ALA A 11 -2.49 -0.65 -3.14
C ALA A 11 -1.29 0.32 -3.13
N ARG A 12 -1.54 1.63 -3.22
CA ARG A 12 -0.48 2.64 -3.11
C ARG A 12 0.20 2.62 -1.75
N ALA A 13 -0.56 2.45 -0.66
CA ALA A 13 0.01 2.31 0.68
C ALA A 13 0.95 1.09 0.77
N ARG A 14 0.57 -0.05 0.16
CA ARG A 14 1.42 -1.26 0.16
C ARG A 14 2.73 -1.07 -0.60
N ALA A 15 2.72 -0.28 -1.68
CA ALA A 15 3.94 0.07 -2.39
C ALA A 15 4.91 0.88 -1.50
N ILE A 16 4.38 1.84 -0.74
CA ILE A 16 5.15 2.65 0.23
C ILE A 16 5.71 1.78 1.36
N GLU A 17 4.85 0.97 1.97
CA GLU A 17 5.21 0.07 3.06
C GLU A 17 6.34 -0.88 2.69
N THR A 18 6.30 -1.44 1.48
CA THR A 18 7.31 -2.39 1.00
C THR A 18 8.50 -1.74 0.31
N GLY A 19 8.39 -0.46 -0.06
CA GLY A 19 9.38 0.24 -0.86
C GLY A 19 9.61 -0.45 -2.21
N ARG A 20 8.54 -0.95 -2.84
CA ARG A 20 8.60 -1.71 -4.10
C ARG A 20 7.66 -1.12 -5.15
N TYR A 21 8.03 -1.36 -6.41
CA TYR A 21 7.08 -1.23 -7.51
C TYR A 21 5.92 -2.21 -7.31
N LEU A 22 4.69 -1.71 -7.42
CA LEU A 22 3.49 -2.53 -7.36
C LEU A 22 2.80 -2.49 -8.73
N LEU A 23 2.69 -3.67 -9.35
CA LEU A 23 1.96 -3.88 -10.59
C LEU A 23 0.54 -4.33 -10.26
N ARG A 24 -0.43 -3.48 -10.56
CA ARG A 24 -1.85 -3.78 -10.34
C ARG A 24 -2.52 -4.06 -11.66
N ALA A 25 -2.89 -5.31 -11.88
CA ALA A 25 -3.70 -5.74 -13.02
C ALA A 25 -5.11 -6.11 -12.54
N THR A 26 -6.13 -5.49 -13.12
CA THR A 26 -7.54 -5.75 -12.82
C THR A 26 -8.34 -5.83 -14.11
N ASN A 27 -9.44 -6.60 -14.12
CA ASN A 27 -10.26 -6.80 -15.32
C ASN A 27 -11.03 -5.52 -15.71
N THR A 28 -11.80 -4.96 -14.78
CA THR A 28 -12.62 -3.75 -15.00
C THR A 28 -12.27 -2.59 -14.08
N GLY A 29 -11.44 -2.84 -13.08
CA GLY A 29 -10.99 -1.84 -12.11
C GLY A 29 -9.81 -1.02 -12.61
N VAL A 30 -9.23 -0.22 -11.72
CA VAL A 30 -8.05 0.59 -12.05
C VAL A 30 -6.81 -0.31 -12.10
N SER A 31 -6.27 -0.48 -13.30
CA SER A 31 -4.97 -1.13 -13.55
C SER A 31 -3.87 -0.07 -13.68
N ALA A 32 -2.77 -0.24 -12.95
CA ALA A 32 -1.74 0.78 -12.83
C ALA A 32 -0.37 0.20 -12.44
N VAL A 33 0.66 1.00 -12.72
CA VAL A 33 2.03 0.83 -12.22
C VAL A 33 2.26 1.87 -11.13
N ILE A 34 2.58 1.40 -9.93
CA ILE A 34 2.79 2.24 -8.75
C ILE A 34 4.26 2.16 -8.35
N ALA A 35 4.90 3.32 -8.20
CA ALA A 35 6.27 3.44 -7.76
C ALA A 35 6.43 3.16 -6.24
N PRO A 36 7.65 2.87 -5.77
CA PRO A 36 7.96 2.63 -4.35
C PRO A 36 7.54 3.75 -3.38
N ASP A 37 7.40 4.98 -3.85
CA ASP A 37 6.92 6.13 -3.09
C ASP A 37 5.38 6.25 -3.07
N GLY A 38 4.69 5.29 -3.67
CA GLY A 38 3.24 5.27 -3.82
C GLY A 38 2.70 6.18 -4.92
N ARG A 39 3.54 6.80 -5.76
CA ARG A 39 3.08 7.56 -6.93
C ARG A 39 2.57 6.61 -8.02
N ILE A 40 1.47 6.97 -8.68
CA ILE A 40 1.01 6.26 -9.87
C ILE A 40 1.87 6.76 -11.04
N GLU A 41 2.69 5.89 -11.61
CA GLU A 41 3.50 6.23 -12.79
C GLU A 41 2.69 6.12 -14.08
N GLN A 42 1.87 5.08 -14.19
CA GLN A 42 1.00 4.86 -15.35
C GLN A 42 -0.31 4.19 -14.92
N THR A 43 -1.40 4.49 -15.61
CA THR A 43 -2.72 3.88 -15.38
C THR A 43 -3.50 3.85 -16.69
N ILE A 44 -4.43 2.91 -16.81
CA ILE A 44 -5.40 2.87 -17.91
C ILE A 44 -6.81 3.24 -17.42
N PRO A 45 -7.69 3.71 -18.31
CA PRO A 45 -9.12 3.89 -18.02
C PRO A 45 -9.79 2.59 -17.55
N GLN A 46 -10.83 2.72 -16.72
CA GLN A 46 -11.65 1.59 -16.28
C GLN A 46 -12.63 1.19 -17.39
N PHE A 47 -13.05 -0.07 -17.37
CA PHE A 47 -14.05 -0.63 -18.31
C PHE A 47 -13.65 -0.56 -19.79
N GLU A 48 -12.36 -0.39 -20.07
CA GLU A 48 -11.80 -0.40 -21.42
C GLU A 48 -10.83 -1.55 -21.61
N THR A 49 -10.83 -2.14 -22.81
CA THR A 49 -9.86 -3.18 -23.16
C THR A 49 -8.57 -2.52 -23.63
N GLN A 50 -7.54 -2.54 -22.78
CA GLN A 50 -6.23 -1.96 -23.09
C GLN A 50 -5.09 -2.82 -22.52
N VAL A 51 -3.87 -2.58 -23.01
CA VAL A 51 -2.63 -3.19 -22.51
C VAL A 51 -1.75 -2.11 -21.91
N LEU A 52 -1.33 -2.29 -20.66
CA LEU A 52 -0.40 -1.39 -19.97
C LEU A 52 1.00 -2.00 -19.97
N THR A 53 1.93 -1.38 -20.69
CA THR A 53 3.33 -1.81 -20.78
C THR A 53 4.24 -0.77 -20.12
N ALA A 54 5.06 -1.19 -19.16
CA ALA A 54 5.98 -0.30 -18.45
C ALA A 54 7.29 -0.99 -18.12
N ALA A 55 8.37 -0.20 -18.05
CA ALA A 55 9.65 -0.64 -17.53
C ALA A 55 9.67 -0.42 -16.02
N VAL A 56 9.86 -1.49 -15.24
CA VAL A 56 10.02 -1.41 -13.79
C VAL A 56 11.42 -1.82 -13.37
N ARG A 57 11.88 -1.24 -12.26
CA ARG A 57 13.18 -1.58 -11.67
C ARG A 57 12.97 -2.50 -10.46
N PRO A 58 13.63 -3.66 -10.40
CA PRO A 58 13.67 -4.45 -9.18
C PRO A 58 14.36 -3.66 -8.06
N HIS A 59 13.82 -3.73 -6.85
CA HIS A 59 14.47 -3.17 -5.66
C HIS A 59 14.91 -4.31 -4.73
N THR A 60 16.00 -4.09 -3.99
CA THR A 60 16.53 -5.00 -2.96
C THR A 60 16.41 -4.37 -1.58
N GLY A 61 16.80 -5.11 -0.52
CA GLY A 61 16.69 -4.64 0.87
C GLY A 61 15.27 -4.75 1.45
N ALA A 62 15.09 -4.33 2.70
CA ALA A 62 13.80 -4.34 3.39
C ALA A 62 13.56 -2.99 4.08
N THR A 63 12.34 -2.48 4.02
CA THR A 63 11.94 -1.29 4.78
C THR A 63 11.81 -1.65 6.27
N PRO A 64 11.89 -0.66 7.18
CA PRO A 64 11.63 -0.92 8.61
C PRO A 64 10.27 -1.59 8.85
N TYR A 65 9.24 -1.22 8.08
CA TYR A 65 7.92 -1.83 8.16
C TYR A 65 7.95 -3.31 7.74
N VAL A 66 8.68 -3.69 6.69
CA VAL A 66 8.80 -5.10 6.28
C VAL A 66 9.54 -5.94 7.34
N VAL A 67 10.50 -5.35 8.06
CA VAL A 67 11.27 -6.06 9.09
C VAL A 67 10.48 -6.23 10.39
N VAL A 68 9.79 -5.17 10.84
CA VAL A 68 9.13 -5.15 12.16
C VAL A 68 7.64 -5.51 12.07
N GLY A 69 7.03 -5.36 10.90
CA GLY A 69 5.61 -5.55 10.67
C GLY A 69 4.75 -4.65 11.56
N ASP A 70 3.55 -5.14 11.88
CA ASP A 70 2.59 -4.44 12.72
C ASP A 70 2.93 -4.54 14.22
N THR A 71 3.97 -5.29 14.61
CA THR A 71 4.29 -5.54 16.02
C THR A 71 4.63 -4.26 16.78
N ALA A 72 5.39 -3.34 16.18
CA ALA A 72 5.73 -2.07 16.82
C ALA A 72 4.49 -1.22 17.14
N ILE A 73 3.56 -1.10 16.18
CA ILE A 73 2.36 -0.28 16.38
C ILE A 73 1.38 -0.93 17.35
N VAL A 74 1.24 -2.27 17.31
CA VAL A 74 0.41 -3.01 18.27
C VAL A 74 0.94 -2.84 19.69
N LEU A 75 2.25 -2.97 19.92
CA LEU A 75 2.86 -2.78 21.24
C LEU A 75 2.65 -1.36 21.78
N LEU A 76 2.88 -0.34 20.94
CA LEU A 76 2.63 1.06 21.32
C LEU A 76 1.16 1.31 21.66
N ALA A 77 0.24 0.77 20.87
CA ALA A 77 -1.20 0.89 21.10
C ALA A 77 -1.63 0.19 22.39
N SER A 78 -1.13 -1.03 22.64
CA SER A 78 -1.39 -1.77 23.87
C SER A 78 -0.86 -1.05 25.10
N LEU A 79 0.35 -0.49 25.04
CA LEU A 79 0.92 0.28 26.14
C LEU A 79 0.09 1.54 26.42
N ALA A 80 -0.27 2.30 25.39
CA ALA A 80 -1.11 3.49 25.53
C ALA A 80 -2.47 3.15 26.15
N PHE A 81 -3.07 2.02 25.76
CA PHE A 81 -4.32 1.51 26.31
C PHE A 81 -4.20 1.17 27.81
N VAL A 82 -3.14 0.43 28.20
CA VAL A 82 -2.89 0.09 29.62
C VAL A 82 -2.66 1.35 30.47
N LEU A 83 -1.87 2.32 29.97
CA LEU A 83 -1.64 3.58 30.66
C LEU A 83 -2.94 4.40 30.83
N ALA A 84 -3.81 4.40 29.82
CA ALA A 84 -5.11 5.06 29.89
C ALA A 84 -6.02 4.42 30.95
N LEU A 85 -5.99 3.08 31.08
CA LEU A 85 -6.72 2.37 32.13
C LEU A 85 -6.16 2.64 33.53
N ALA A 86 -4.83 2.71 33.65
CA ALA A 86 -4.16 3.00 34.92
C ALA A 86 -4.44 4.43 35.42
N ARG A 87 -4.65 5.39 34.52
CA ARG A 87 -5.04 6.79 34.85
C ARG A 87 -6.50 6.95 35.26
N LYS A 88 -7.37 5.99 34.93
CA LYS A 88 -8.79 6.02 35.28
C LYS A 88 -9.10 5.37 36.64
N ARG A 89 -8.12 4.69 37.24
CA ARG A 89 -8.16 4.24 38.63
C ARG A 89 -7.48 5.27 39.51
#